data_AF-A0A8U0QDA9-F1
#
_entry.id   AF-A0A8U0QDA9-F1
#
_cell.length_a   1.000
_cell.length_b   1.000
_cell.length_c   1.000
_cell.angle_alpha   90.00
_cell.angle_beta   90.00
_cell.angle_gamma   90.00
#
_symmetry.space_group_name_H-M   'P 1'
#
loop_
_entity.id
_entity.type
_entity.pdbx_description
1 polymer ?
#
loop_
_entity_poly.entity_id
_entity_poly.type
_entity_poly.pdbx_seq_one_letter_code
_entity_poly.pdbx_strand_id
1 'polypeptide(L)'
;MLFHNVRPSLPCHPVDENGEESDEPPKVEVQEIKETDAFYSKKCKLFYKKETEFKEKGVGTLHLKTTADGKTQLLVRADTNLGNILLNILVQASTPCSRMGKNNVMVICVPNPVVDLNNPTNPVAMLIRVKTAEDADELHNILEKKKA
;
A
#
# COMPACT_ATOMS: atom_id res chain seq x y z
N MET A 1 -40.32 9.23 71.54
CA MET A 1 -40.73 8.84 70.18
C MET A 1 -39.50 8.37 69.41
N LEU A 2 -39.65 7.21 68.75
CA LEU A 2 -38.91 6.58 67.64
C LEU A 2 -37.37 6.71 67.64
N PHE A 3 -36.62 5.62 67.69
CA PHE A 3 -36.25 4.75 66.56
C PHE A 3 -35.47 3.55 67.14
N HIS A 4 -35.36 2.33 66.61
CA HIS A 4 -35.78 1.65 65.38
C HIS A 4 -35.79 0.14 65.70
N ASN A 5 -36.69 -0.59 65.06
CA ASN A 5 -36.94 -2.01 65.28
C ASN A 5 -35.85 -2.90 64.70
N VAL A 6 -35.53 -3.96 65.44
CA VAL A 6 -34.53 -4.98 65.14
C VAL A 6 -35.20 -6.21 64.53
N ARG A 7 -34.48 -6.79 63.56
CA ARG A 7 -34.36 -8.20 63.17
C ARG A 7 -35.05 -8.72 61.88
N PRO A 8 -34.33 -9.61 61.15
CA PRO A 8 -34.68 -10.07 59.81
C PRO A 8 -35.18 -11.54 59.80
N SER A 9 -35.70 -12.00 58.67
CA SER A 9 -35.40 -13.33 58.13
C SER A 9 -36.05 -13.63 56.77
N LEU A 10 -35.21 -14.18 55.89
CA LEU A 10 -35.49 -15.19 54.84
C LEU A 10 -36.05 -14.74 53.47
N PRO A 11 -35.79 -15.54 52.39
CA PRO A 11 -35.23 -15.01 51.15
C PRO A 11 -35.98 -15.44 49.86
N CYS A 12 -35.45 -14.90 48.76
CA CYS A 12 -35.46 -15.39 47.37
C CYS A 12 -36.65 -15.08 46.44
N HIS A 13 -36.22 -14.51 45.29
CA HIS A 13 -36.89 -14.12 44.03
C HIS A 13 -37.63 -12.77 44.04
N PRO A 14 -37.68 -12.01 42.92
CA PRO A 14 -37.18 -12.25 41.54
C PRO A 14 -36.36 -11.05 40.96
N VAL A 15 -35.83 -11.13 39.73
CA VAL A 15 -36.07 -10.10 38.69
C VAL A 15 -35.47 -10.47 37.32
N ASP A 16 -36.33 -10.35 36.32
CA ASP A 16 -36.14 -10.44 34.87
C ASP A 16 -35.23 -9.34 34.27
N GLU A 17 -34.89 -9.55 32.99
CA GLU A 17 -34.48 -8.55 31.98
C GLU A 17 -33.03 -8.04 31.97
N ASN A 18 -32.17 -8.66 31.13
CA ASN A 18 -31.16 -7.90 30.40
C ASN A 18 -30.76 -8.57 29.08
N GLY A 19 -30.75 -7.77 28.01
CA GLY A 19 -30.58 -8.19 26.63
C GLY A 19 -29.21 -8.81 26.36
N GLU A 20 -29.23 -9.89 25.59
CA GLU A 20 -28.04 -10.46 24.97
C GLU A 20 -27.55 -9.50 23.88
N GLU A 21 -26.59 -8.65 24.25
CA GLU A 21 -25.71 -7.92 23.34
C GLU A 21 -24.88 -8.96 22.56
N SER A 22 -25.30 -9.23 21.31
CA SER A 22 -24.52 -9.98 20.34
C SER A 22 -23.30 -9.14 19.95
N ASP A 23 -22.19 -9.30 20.68
CA ASP A 23 -20.86 -8.78 20.30
C ASP A 23 -20.33 -9.62 19.13
N GLU A 24 -20.94 -9.46 17.95
CA GLU A 24 -20.34 -9.91 16.70
C GLU A 24 -19.28 -8.86 16.32
N PRO A 25 -17.97 -9.21 16.31
CA PRO A 25 -16.95 -8.27 15.89
C PRO A 25 -17.29 -7.78 14.48
N PRO A 26 -17.29 -6.45 14.24
CA PRO A 26 -17.70 -5.90 12.95
C PRO A 26 -16.89 -6.59 11.86
N LYS A 27 -17.62 -7.25 10.96
CA LYS A 27 -17.06 -7.98 9.83
C LYS A 27 -16.27 -6.95 9.02
N VAL A 28 -14.95 -6.93 9.20
CA VAL A 28 -14.06 -6.05 8.45
C VAL A 28 -14.25 -6.41 6.98
N GLU A 29 -15.06 -5.61 6.27
CA GLU A 29 -15.11 -5.62 4.82
C GLU A 29 -13.70 -5.29 4.34
N VAL A 30 -12.95 -6.33 3.99
CA VAL A 30 -11.69 -6.21 3.25
C VAL A 30 -12.08 -5.68 1.88
N GLN A 31 -12.25 -4.36 1.81
CA GLN A 31 -12.48 -3.65 0.57
C GLN A 31 -11.15 -3.73 -0.18
N GLU A 32 -11.00 -4.81 -0.96
CA GLU A 32 -9.86 -5.04 -1.84
C GLU A 32 -9.72 -3.78 -2.69
N ILE A 33 -8.67 -2.98 -2.42
CA ILE A 33 -8.43 -1.70 -3.11
C ILE A 33 -8.06 -2.05 -4.55
N LYS A 34 -9.06 -2.32 -5.39
CA LYS A 34 -8.90 -2.51 -6.83
C LYS A 34 -8.77 -1.14 -7.45
N GLU A 35 -7.54 -0.81 -7.85
CA GLU A 35 -7.23 0.35 -8.67
C GLU A 35 -7.80 0.15 -10.11
N THR A 36 -9.12 0.24 -10.26
CA THR A 36 -9.87 -0.10 -11.50
C THR A 36 -9.52 0.80 -12.70
N ASP A 37 -8.89 1.93 -12.43
CA ASP A 37 -8.44 2.92 -13.42
C ASP A 37 -7.03 2.63 -13.98
N ALA A 38 -6.33 1.64 -13.43
CA ALA A 38 -5.00 1.28 -13.90
C ALA A 38 -5.07 0.50 -15.22
N PHE A 39 -4.52 1.07 -16.30
CA PHE A 39 -4.41 0.40 -17.60
C PHE A 39 -3.34 -0.70 -17.61
N TYR A 40 -2.46 -0.73 -16.59
CA TYR A 40 -1.47 -1.78 -16.39
C TYR A 40 -1.35 -2.08 -14.90
N SER A 41 -1.36 -3.37 -14.54
CA SER A 41 -1.13 -3.82 -13.17
C SER A 41 -0.26 -5.07 -13.14
N LYS A 42 0.76 -5.09 -12.29
CA LYS A 42 1.66 -6.26 -12.15
C LYS A 42 2.26 -6.36 -10.75
N LYS A 43 2.35 -7.59 -10.23
CA LYS A 43 3.07 -7.86 -8.98
C LYS A 43 4.57 -7.61 -9.18
N CYS A 44 5.18 -6.88 -8.25
CA CYS A 44 6.59 -6.56 -8.29
C CYS A 44 7.20 -6.49 -6.89
N LYS A 45 8.52 -6.62 -6.83
CA LYS A 45 9.32 -6.34 -5.65
C LYS A 45 10.15 -5.09 -5.90
N LEU A 46 10.05 -4.12 -5.00
CA LEU A 46 10.66 -2.81 -5.14
C LEU A 46 11.93 -2.73 -4.29
N PHE A 47 13.00 -2.23 -4.90
CA PHE A 47 14.26 -1.91 -4.25
C PHE A 47 14.64 -0.46 -4.54
N TYR A 48 15.46 0.13 -3.68
CA TYR A 48 16.01 1.47 -3.86
C TYR A 48 17.51 1.42 -3.62
N LYS A 49 18.28 2.16 -4.40
CA LYS A 49 19.72 2.27 -4.20
C LYS A 49 20.00 3.21 -3.02
N LYS A 50 20.66 2.71 -1.98
CA LYS A 50 21.20 3.50 -0.88
C LYS A 50 22.72 3.36 -0.90
N GLU A 51 23.41 4.49 -1.02
CA GLU A 51 24.88 4.55 -1.10
C GLU A 51 25.40 3.73 -2.29
N THR A 52 25.81 2.48 -2.06
CA THR A 52 26.34 1.56 -3.08
C THR A 52 25.49 0.30 -3.27
N GLU A 53 24.46 0.09 -2.44
CA GLU A 53 23.70 -1.16 -2.39
C GLU A 53 22.20 -0.95 -2.67
N PHE A 54 21.54 -1.98 -3.20
CA PHE A 54 20.08 -1.98 -3.35
C PHE A 54 19.42 -2.54 -2.09
N LYS A 55 18.61 -1.72 -1.43
CA LYS A 55 17.81 -2.12 -0.26
C LYS A 55 16.38 -2.41 -0.69
N GLU A 56 15.80 -3.45 -0.12
CA GLU A 56 14.41 -3.80 -0.33
C GLU A 56 13.50 -2.75 0.30
N LYS A 57 12.54 -2.23 -0.47
CA LYS A 57 11.48 -1.35 0.03
C LYS A 57 10.20 -2.11 0.37
N GLY A 58 9.88 -3.14 -0.41
CA GLY A 58 8.74 -4.02 -0.15
C GLY A 58 8.25 -4.78 -1.38
N VAL A 59 7.30 -5.69 -1.16
CA VAL A 59 6.58 -6.42 -2.20
C VAL A 59 5.19 -5.80 -2.37
N GLY A 60 4.79 -5.59 -3.61
CA GLY A 60 3.54 -4.92 -3.91
C GLY A 60 3.02 -5.20 -5.32
N THR A 61 1.94 -4.51 -5.66
CA THR A 61 1.40 -4.46 -7.01
C THR A 61 1.65 -3.06 -7.57
N LEU A 62 2.35 -3.01 -8.70
CA LEU A 62 2.54 -1.81 -9.49
C LEU A 62 1.30 -1.59 -10.35
N HIS A 63 0.83 -0.36 -10.36
CA HIS A 63 -0.29 0.15 -11.14
C HIS A 63 0.19 1.35 -11.96
N LEU A 64 -0.05 1.32 -13.27
CA LEU A 64 0.13 2.50 -14.13
C LEU A 64 -1.24 3.07 -14.47
N LYS A 65 -1.40 4.37 -14.21
CA LYS A 65 -2.64 5.13 -14.40
C LYS A 65 -2.40 6.34 -15.26
N THR A 66 -3.43 6.76 -15.99
CA THR A 66 -3.41 8.07 -16.66
C THR A 66 -4.10 9.07 -15.77
N THR A 67 -3.36 10.09 -15.31
CA THR A 67 -3.90 11.20 -14.52
C THR A 67 -4.84 12.06 -15.37
N ALA A 68 -5.67 12.89 -14.72
CA ALA A 68 -6.55 13.83 -15.40
C ALA A 68 -5.80 14.78 -16.35
N ASP A 69 -4.55 15.12 -16.01
CA ASP A 69 -3.63 15.93 -16.82
C ASP A 69 -3.00 15.14 -18.00
N GLY A 70 -3.44 13.91 -18.25
CA GLY A 70 -2.91 13.05 -19.32
C GLY A 70 -1.55 12.42 -19.04
N LYS A 71 -0.93 12.72 -17.89
CA LYS A 71 0.38 12.16 -17.49
C LYS A 71 0.23 10.75 -16.94
N THR A 72 1.26 9.93 -17.06
CA THR A 72 1.25 8.58 -16.49
C THR A 72 1.73 8.60 -15.05
N GLN A 73 0.92 8.09 -14.12
CA GLN A 73 1.27 7.88 -12.72
C GLN A 73 1.68 6.42 -12.52
N LEU A 74 2.83 6.21 -11.87
CA LEU A 74 3.29 4.91 -11.39
C LEU A 74 3.03 4.86 -9.88
N LEU A 75 2.10 4.00 -9.49
CA LEU A 75 1.78 3.72 -8.09
C LEU A 75 2.17 2.28 -7.74
N VAL A 76 2.81 2.06 -6.61
CA VAL A 76 3.05 0.73 -6.06
C VAL A 76 2.40 0.65 -4.69
N ARG A 77 1.44 -0.26 -4.54
CA ARG A 77 0.75 -0.57 -3.28
C ARG A 77 1.31 -1.87 -2.70
N ALA A 78 1.60 -1.89 -1.41
CA ALA A 78 2.08 -3.09 -0.73
C ALA A 78 1.03 -4.22 -0.82
N ASP A 79 1.49 -5.46 -0.96
CA ASP A 79 0.64 -6.67 -1.01
C ASP A 79 0.24 -7.06 0.43
N THR A 80 -0.44 -6.15 1.14
CA THR A 80 -0.92 -6.32 2.51
C THR A 80 -2.34 -5.78 2.65
N ASN A 81 -3.08 -6.21 3.68
CA ASN A 81 -4.47 -5.77 3.90
C ASN A 81 -4.63 -4.24 4.02
N LEU A 82 -3.60 -3.55 4.52
CA LEU A 82 -3.61 -2.09 4.65
C LEU A 82 -3.24 -1.36 3.34
N GLY A 83 -2.55 -2.06 2.43
CA GLY A 83 -2.18 -1.52 1.12
C GLY A 83 -1.32 -0.26 1.18
N ASN A 84 -0.32 -0.19 2.07
CA ASN A 84 0.52 1.00 2.19
C ASN A 84 1.19 1.38 0.84
N ILE A 85 1.33 2.68 0.56
CA ILE A 85 1.96 3.14 -0.67
C ILE A 85 3.49 3.00 -0.53
N LEU A 86 4.08 2.18 -1.41
CA LEU A 86 5.53 2.01 -1.51
C LEU A 86 6.15 3.05 -2.46
N LEU A 87 5.47 3.42 -3.53
CA LEU A 87 5.97 4.42 -4.48
C LEU A 87 4.79 5.08 -5.19
N ASN A 88 4.79 6.40 -5.31
CA ASN A 88 3.82 7.17 -6.07
C ASN A 88 4.54 8.29 -6.81
N ILE A 89 4.75 8.13 -8.11
CA ILE A 89 5.46 9.11 -8.94
C ILE A 89 4.72 9.35 -10.25
N LEU A 90 4.93 10.53 -10.82
CA LEU A 90 4.55 10.81 -12.20
C LEU A 90 5.74 10.46 -13.11
N VAL A 91 5.47 9.66 -14.15
CA VAL A 91 6.43 9.35 -15.21
C VAL A 91 6.50 10.57 -16.13
N GLN A 92 7.70 11.14 -16.24
CA GLN A 92 7.99 12.34 -17.03
C GLN A 92 8.89 11.96 -18.21
N ALA A 93 8.90 12.75 -19.29
CA ALA A 93 9.86 12.58 -20.38
C ALA A 93 11.33 12.45 -19.92
N SER A 94 11.71 13.20 -18.88
CA SER A 94 13.06 13.20 -18.30
C SER A 94 13.36 11.99 -17.41
N THR A 95 12.36 11.16 -17.07
CA THR A 95 12.53 10.03 -16.15
C THR A 95 13.36 8.93 -16.83
N PRO A 96 14.61 8.71 -16.41
CA PRO A 96 15.43 7.65 -16.97
C PRO A 96 14.86 6.29 -16.56
N CYS A 97 14.66 5.40 -17.52
CA CYS A 97 14.29 4.02 -17.25
C CYS A 97 15.07 3.06 -18.14
N SER A 98 15.55 1.96 -17.58
CA SER A 98 16.42 1.01 -18.29
C SER A 98 16.18 -0.41 -17.79
N ARG A 99 16.33 -1.39 -18.68
CA ARG A 99 16.33 -2.81 -18.30
C ARG A 99 17.62 -3.16 -17.55
N MET A 100 17.48 -3.96 -16.50
CA MET A 100 18.61 -4.47 -15.72
C MET A 100 18.45 -5.96 -15.43
N GLY A 101 19.43 -6.76 -15.86
CA GLY A 101 19.39 -8.21 -15.72
C GLY A 101 18.17 -8.83 -16.42
N LYS A 102 17.67 -9.96 -15.90
CA LYS A 102 16.61 -10.73 -16.57
C LYS A 102 15.22 -10.13 -16.40
N ASN A 103 14.83 -9.76 -15.19
CA ASN A 103 13.45 -9.40 -14.84
C ASN A 103 13.36 -8.11 -14.01
N ASN A 104 14.33 -7.21 -14.15
CA ASN A 104 14.32 -5.93 -13.45
C ASN A 104 14.25 -4.74 -14.42
N VAL A 105 13.54 -3.71 -13.98
CA VAL A 105 13.49 -2.40 -14.62
C VAL A 105 13.97 -1.38 -13.60
N MET A 106 14.99 -0.61 -13.95
CA MET A 106 15.45 0.52 -13.14
C MET A 106 14.74 1.79 -13.59
N VAL A 107 14.31 2.59 -12.63
CA VAL A 107 13.71 3.92 -12.83
C VAL A 107 14.40 4.90 -11.88
N ILE A 108 14.94 5.99 -12.42
CA ILE A 108 15.53 7.06 -11.60
C ILE A 108 14.46 8.11 -11.36
N CYS A 109 14.08 8.32 -10.11
CA CYS A 109 12.97 9.21 -9.74
C CYS A 109 13.12 9.73 -8.31
N VAL A 110 12.43 10.82 -7.98
CA VAL A 110 12.30 11.28 -6.60
C VAL A 110 11.20 10.45 -5.93
N PRO A 111 11.53 9.61 -4.93
CA PRO A 111 10.57 8.68 -4.36
C PRO A 111 9.59 9.40 -3.43
N ASN A 112 8.30 9.08 -3.58
CA ASN A 112 7.24 9.52 -2.68
C ASN A 112 6.42 8.28 -2.24
N PRO A 113 6.40 7.90 -0.95
CA PRO A 113 7.01 8.57 0.19
C PRO A 113 8.55 8.51 0.17
N VAL A 114 9.18 9.54 0.76
CA VAL A 114 10.64 9.73 0.79
C VAL A 114 11.34 8.50 1.41
N VAL A 115 12.42 8.04 0.77
CA VAL A 115 13.23 6.90 1.26
C VAL A 115 14.42 7.32 2.12
N ASP A 116 14.94 8.53 1.90
CA ASP A 116 16.08 9.09 2.63
C ASP A 116 15.73 10.49 3.12
N LEU A 117 15.56 10.64 4.44
CA LEU A 117 15.14 11.90 5.06
C LEU A 117 16.22 12.98 5.00
N ASN A 118 17.48 12.61 4.83
CA ASN A 118 18.57 13.57 4.66
C ASN A 118 18.55 14.19 3.25
N ASN A 119 18.00 13.47 2.26
CA ASN A 119 18.02 13.85 0.85
C ASN A 119 16.64 13.69 0.19
N PRO A 120 15.61 14.40 0.67
CA PRO A 120 14.22 14.16 0.28
C PRO A 120 13.92 14.50 -1.19
N THR A 121 14.70 15.38 -1.80
CA THR A 121 14.51 15.86 -3.18
C THR A 121 15.45 15.21 -4.18
N ASN A 122 16.41 14.40 -3.73
CA ASN A 122 17.39 13.81 -4.62
C ASN A 122 16.79 12.61 -5.38
N PRO A 123 17.02 12.50 -6.70
CA PRO A 123 16.58 11.35 -7.46
C PRO A 123 17.32 10.10 -7.00
N VAL A 124 16.57 9.04 -6.74
CA VAL A 124 17.08 7.73 -6.31
C VAL A 124 16.82 6.71 -7.41
N ALA A 125 17.78 5.79 -7.61
CA ALA A 125 17.58 4.66 -8.50
C ALA A 125 16.68 3.62 -7.83
N MET A 126 15.46 3.48 -8.34
CA MET A 126 14.49 2.48 -7.93
C MET A 126 14.57 1.28 -8.87
N LEU A 127 14.69 0.07 -8.32
CA LEU A 127 14.72 -1.16 -9.10
C LEU A 127 13.42 -1.92 -8.87
N ILE A 128 12.67 -2.15 -9.93
CA ILE A 128 11.40 -2.87 -9.95
C ILE A 128 11.67 -4.27 -10.50
N ARG A 129 11.54 -5.29 -9.66
CA ARG A 129 11.69 -6.69 -10.06
C ARG A 129 10.31 -7.31 -10.26
N VAL A 130 10.04 -7.78 -11.46
CA VAL A 130 8.80 -8.51 -11.81
C VAL A 130 9.07 -10.01 -11.93
N LYS A 131 8.03 -10.81 -12.10
CA LYS A 131 8.15 -12.27 -12.05
C LYS A 131 8.90 -12.83 -13.26
N THR A 132 8.54 -12.40 -14.47
CA THR A 132 9.12 -12.91 -15.72
C THR A 132 9.97 -11.85 -16.43
N ALA A 133 10.79 -12.28 -17.39
CA ALA A 133 11.53 -11.33 -18.23
C ALA A 133 10.58 -10.55 -19.14
N GLU A 134 9.59 -11.23 -19.72
CA GLU A 134 8.57 -10.65 -20.59
C GLU A 134 7.79 -9.54 -19.89
N ASP A 135 7.39 -9.73 -18.62
CA ASP A 135 6.75 -8.68 -17.82
C ASP A 135 7.65 -7.45 -17.68
N ALA A 136 8.97 -7.64 -17.60
CA ALA A 136 9.91 -6.56 -17.41
C ALA A 136 10.14 -5.79 -18.72
N ASP A 137 10.17 -6.50 -19.85
CA ASP A 137 10.22 -5.89 -21.18
C ASP A 137 8.91 -5.15 -21.50
N GLU A 138 7.76 -5.72 -21.14
CA GLU A 138 6.45 -5.07 -21.25
C GLU A 138 6.40 -3.79 -20.41
N LEU A 139 6.77 -3.86 -19.12
CA LEU A 139 6.79 -2.70 -18.22
C LEU A 139 7.73 -1.60 -18.75
N HIS A 140 8.95 -1.95 -19.17
CA HIS A 140 9.90 -0.99 -19.70
C HIS A 140 9.39 -0.33 -20.98
N ASN A 141 8.85 -1.10 -21.93
CA ASN A 141 8.25 -0.57 -23.16
C ASN A 141 7.08 0.38 -22.89
N ILE A 142 6.21 0.06 -21.92
CA ILE A 142 5.09 0.94 -21.55
C ILE A 142 5.63 2.24 -20.96
N LEU A 143 6.61 2.16 -20.05
CA LEU A 143 7.21 3.35 -19.45
C LEU A 143 7.88 4.22 -20.52
N GLU A 144 8.61 3.64 -21.47
CA GLU A 144 9.23 4.39 -22.57
C GLU A 144 8.21 5.06 -23.49
N LYS A 145 7.12 4.37 -23.83
CA LYS A 145 6.04 4.94 -24.65
C LYS A 145 5.27 6.05 -23.94
N LYS A 146 5.21 6.01 -22.61
CA LYS A 146 4.43 6.93 -21.77
C LYS A 146 5.25 8.09 -21.19
N LYS A 147 6.54 8.17 -21.51
CA LYS A 147 7.37 9.36 -21.31
C LYS A 147 6.87 10.48 -22.24
N ALA A 148 5.92 11.26 -21.74
CA ALA A 148 5.42 12.47 -22.39
C ALA A 148 5.97 13.72 -21.72
#